data_AF-A0A7X0EAV0-F1
#
_entry.id   AF-A0A7X0EAV0-F1
#
_cell.length_a   1.000
_cell.length_b   1.000
_cell.length_c   1.000
_cell.angle_alpha   90.00
_cell.angle_beta   90.00
_cell.angle_gamma   90.00
#
_symmetry.space_group_name_H-M   'P 1'
#
loop_
_entity.id
_entity.type
_entity.pdbx_description
1 polymer ?
#
loop_
_entity_poly.entity_id
_entity_poly.type
_entity_poly.pdbx_seq_one_letter_code
_entity_poly.pdbx_strand_id
1 'polypeptide(L)'
;MGLVNAVNNAGADTQRADALLHELRTLASQWQQDTAVREQLAKGLFNALHDAGADTQRAGSLLHELRTLASEWQQDTAVREQLAKGLFNALHDAGADTQRASSLLHELRTLASEWQQDTAVREQLAKGLFNAVNNAGADTQRADALLHELRTLASKWQQDTAVRELLAGGLAIAMLRAVSATPRRDEEANMWLAELRDLARTQPEDQGVAQILAFVLDRFSPPDEG
;
A
#
# COMPACT_ATOMS: atom_id res chain seq x y z
N MET A 1 10.16 -6.45 27.52
CA MET A 1 10.25 -7.46 26.43
C MET A 1 9.11 -8.47 26.42
N GLY A 2 8.51 -8.87 27.57
CA GLY A 2 7.50 -9.94 27.61
C GLY A 2 6.09 -9.60 27.07
N LEU A 3 5.54 -8.43 27.39
CA LEU A 3 4.20 -8.02 26.92
C LEU A 3 4.15 -7.75 25.40
N VAL A 4 5.19 -7.09 24.90
CA VAL A 4 5.32 -6.69 23.48
C VAL A 4 5.33 -7.90 22.55
N ASN A 5 6.09 -8.95 22.88
CA ASN A 5 6.09 -10.18 22.08
C ASN A 5 4.80 -11.00 22.26
N ALA A 6 4.10 -10.86 23.39
CA ALA A 6 2.84 -11.55 23.62
C ALA A 6 1.70 -10.95 22.79
N VAL A 7 1.66 -9.62 22.59
CA VAL A 7 0.70 -8.96 21.68
C VAL A 7 0.91 -9.43 20.26
N ASN A 8 2.17 -9.47 19.81
CA ASN A 8 2.52 -9.86 18.44
C ASN A 8 2.31 -11.36 18.14
N ASN A 9 2.30 -12.22 19.16
CA ASN A 9 2.12 -13.68 19.03
C ASN A 9 0.74 -14.19 19.48
N ALA A 10 -0.20 -13.31 19.83
CA ALA A 10 -1.51 -13.73 20.34
C ALA A 10 -2.46 -14.29 19.24
N GLY A 11 -1.98 -14.48 18.00
CA GLY A 11 -2.73 -14.66 16.73
C GLY A 11 -3.78 -15.78 16.61
N ALA A 12 -4.32 -16.31 17.70
CA ALA A 12 -5.54 -17.09 17.74
C ALA A 12 -6.46 -16.79 18.95
N ASP A 13 -6.00 -16.03 19.95
CA ASP A 13 -6.76 -15.66 21.15
C ASP A 13 -7.05 -14.16 21.14
N THR A 14 -8.17 -13.82 20.50
CA THR A 14 -8.68 -12.47 20.37
C THR A 14 -8.90 -11.80 21.74
N GLN A 15 -9.31 -12.55 22.77
CA GLN A 15 -9.53 -12.00 24.11
C GLN A 15 -8.21 -11.59 24.75
N ARG A 16 -7.17 -12.42 24.61
CA ARG A 16 -5.83 -12.07 25.08
C ARG A 16 -5.23 -10.89 24.32
N ALA A 17 -5.41 -10.83 23.00
CA ALA A 17 -4.98 -9.69 22.19
C ALA A 17 -5.67 -8.39 22.66
N ASP A 18 -6.97 -8.44 22.91
CA ASP A 18 -7.75 -7.30 23.39
C ASP A 18 -7.35 -6.85 24.81
N ALA A 19 -7.08 -7.80 25.71
CA ALA A 19 -6.58 -7.50 27.05
C ALA A 19 -5.22 -6.79 26.99
N LEU A 20 -4.29 -7.30 26.18
CA LEU A 20 -2.97 -6.68 26.04
C LEU A 20 -3.05 -5.31 25.36
N LEU A 21 -3.92 -5.15 24.36
CA LEU A 21 -4.16 -3.84 23.73
C LEU A 21 -4.77 -2.85 24.73
N HIS A 22 -5.66 -3.29 25.62
CA HIS A 22 -6.19 -2.47 26.71
C HIS A 22 -5.10 -2.05 27.71
N GLU A 23 -4.17 -2.94 28.06
CA GLU A 23 -3.01 -2.61 28.87
C GLU A 23 -2.12 -1.56 28.19
N LEU A 24 -1.87 -1.69 26.88
CA LEU A 24 -1.13 -0.70 26.10
C LEU A 24 -1.80 0.68 26.08
N ARG A 25 -3.14 0.73 25.94
CA ARG A 25 -3.91 1.99 26.04
C ARG A 25 -3.74 2.65 27.40
N THR A 26 -3.77 1.84 28.46
CA THR A 26 -3.60 2.33 29.84
C THR A 26 -2.18 2.83 30.07
N LEU A 27 -1.17 2.13 29.54
CA LEU A 27 0.21 2.57 29.63
C LEU A 27 0.43 3.87 28.85
N ALA A 28 -0.12 3.97 27.64
CA ALA A 28 -0.04 5.18 26.82
C ALA A 28 -0.71 6.38 27.47
N SER A 29 -1.84 6.18 28.17
CA SER A 29 -2.51 7.29 28.87
C SER A 29 -1.73 7.78 30.10
N GLN A 30 -0.98 6.90 30.76
CA GLN A 30 -0.09 7.25 31.88
C GLN A 30 1.23 7.89 31.42
N TRP A 31 1.77 7.43 30.29
CA TRP A 31 3.08 7.81 29.76
C TRP A 31 2.95 8.45 28.38
N GLN A 32 2.03 9.42 28.25
CA GLN A 32 1.67 10.02 26.95
C GLN A 32 2.86 10.60 26.19
N GLN A 33 3.87 11.11 26.89
CA GLN A 33 5.07 11.70 26.29
C GLN A 33 6.13 10.66 25.88
N ASP A 34 6.00 9.40 26.30
CA ASP A 34 6.93 8.33 25.97
C ASP A 34 6.68 7.81 24.54
N THR A 35 7.59 8.14 23.63
CA THR A 35 7.56 7.72 22.23
C THR A 35 7.54 6.20 22.07
N ALA A 36 8.27 5.46 22.90
CA ALA A 36 8.31 4.00 22.78
C ALA A 36 6.95 3.40 23.15
N VAL A 37 6.27 3.95 24.18
CA VAL A 37 4.92 3.49 24.55
C VAL A 37 3.92 3.78 23.44
N ARG A 38 3.95 4.98 22.84
CA ARG A 38 3.08 5.33 21.71
C ARG A 38 3.31 4.44 20.50
N GLU A 39 4.56 4.17 20.17
CA GLU A 39 4.92 3.25 19.09
C GLU A 39 4.36 1.85 19.36
N GLN A 40 4.46 1.33 20.59
CA GLN A 40 3.89 0.02 20.93
C GLN A 40 2.37 0.02 20.84
N LEU A 41 1.68 1.08 21.27
CA LEU A 41 0.24 1.20 21.11
C LEU A 41 -0.14 1.21 19.63
N ALA A 42 0.54 2.01 18.80
CA ALA A 42 0.28 2.08 17.36
C ALA A 42 0.47 0.72 16.67
N LYS A 43 1.53 -0.02 17.03
CA LYS A 43 1.76 -1.39 16.54
C LYS A 43 0.68 -2.36 17.00
N GLY A 44 0.27 -2.29 18.27
CA GLY A 44 -0.81 -3.11 18.81
C GLY A 44 -2.14 -2.86 18.10
N LEU A 45 -2.47 -1.60 17.82
CA LEU A 45 -3.65 -1.21 17.05
C LEU A 45 -3.59 -1.74 15.61
N PHE A 46 -2.44 -1.61 14.95
CA PHE A 46 -2.25 -2.14 13.60
C PHE A 46 -2.37 -3.66 13.53
N ASN A 47 -1.78 -4.39 14.49
CA ASN A 47 -1.89 -5.84 14.53
C ASN A 47 -3.33 -6.29 14.79
N ALA A 48 -4.01 -5.67 15.76
CA ALA A 48 -5.42 -5.96 16.01
C ALA A 48 -6.31 -5.62 14.81
N LEU A 49 -5.96 -4.57 14.04
CA LEU A 49 -6.66 -4.20 12.81
C LEU A 49 -6.47 -5.29 11.74
N HIS A 50 -5.26 -5.81 11.58
CA HIS A 50 -4.96 -6.92 10.67
C HIS A 50 -5.72 -8.19 11.07
N ASP A 51 -5.73 -8.51 12.37
CA ASP A 51 -6.40 -9.71 12.90
C ASP A 51 -7.93 -9.60 12.91
N ALA A 52 -8.50 -8.40 12.76
CA ALA A 52 -9.95 -8.21 12.72
C ALA A 52 -10.59 -8.93 11.51
N GLY A 53 -9.83 -9.19 10.46
CA GLY A 53 -10.28 -9.92 9.27
C GLY A 53 -11.57 -9.34 8.69
N ALA A 54 -12.62 -10.17 8.63
CA ALA A 54 -13.91 -9.77 8.08
C ALA A 54 -14.76 -8.88 9.02
N ASP A 55 -14.35 -8.67 10.27
CA ASP A 55 -15.05 -7.77 11.20
C ASP A 55 -14.77 -6.30 10.84
N THR A 56 -15.56 -5.80 9.90
CA THR A 56 -15.44 -4.42 9.39
C THR A 56 -15.72 -3.36 10.43
N GLN A 57 -16.57 -3.64 11.44
CA GLN A 57 -16.85 -2.69 12.51
C GLN A 57 -15.63 -2.54 13.42
N ARG A 58 -15.07 -3.67 13.87
CA ARG A 58 -13.83 -3.68 14.67
C ARG A 58 -12.67 -3.04 13.92
N ALA A 59 -12.47 -3.42 12.65
CA ALA A 59 -11.43 -2.83 11.82
C ALA A 59 -11.61 -1.31 11.70
N GLY A 60 -12.85 -0.84 11.49
CA GLY A 60 -13.18 0.58 11.45
C GLY A 60 -12.84 1.30 12.76
N SER A 61 -13.18 0.73 13.91
CA SER A 61 -12.87 1.29 15.23
C SER A 61 -11.37 1.34 15.52
N LEU A 62 -10.63 0.28 15.25
CA LEU A 62 -9.18 0.22 15.47
C LEU A 62 -8.43 1.21 14.58
N LEU A 63 -8.82 1.31 13.29
CA LEU A 63 -8.25 2.29 12.39
C LEU A 63 -8.61 3.72 12.81
N HIS A 64 -9.82 3.96 13.31
CA HIS A 64 -10.19 5.26 13.87
C HIS A 64 -9.33 5.64 15.09
N GLU A 65 -9.09 4.70 16.00
CA GLU A 65 -8.21 4.94 17.14
C GLU A 65 -6.78 5.26 16.70
N LEU A 66 -6.26 4.57 15.68
CA LEU A 66 -4.94 4.84 15.13
C LEU A 66 -4.85 6.23 14.45
N ARG A 67 -5.94 6.67 13.79
CA ARG A 67 -6.06 8.05 13.27
C ARG A 67 -5.99 9.08 14.40
N THR A 68 -6.73 8.86 15.48
CA THR A 68 -6.72 9.76 16.65
C THR A 68 -5.33 9.85 17.23
N LEU A 69 -4.66 8.71 17.45
CA LEU A 69 -3.30 8.67 17.97
C LEU A 69 -2.31 9.44 17.08
N ALA A 70 -2.39 9.25 15.75
CA ALA A 70 -1.55 9.97 14.80
C ALA A 70 -1.86 11.48 14.75
N SER A 71 -3.13 11.87 14.89
CA SER A 71 -3.54 13.28 14.92
C SER A 71 -3.04 13.99 16.18
N GLU A 72 -3.00 13.31 17.32
CA GLU A 72 -2.45 13.85 18.58
C GLU A 72 -0.93 13.96 18.52
N TRP A 73 -0.26 13.00 17.86
CA TRP A 73 1.20 12.88 17.80
C TRP A 73 1.74 12.94 16.38
N GLN A 74 1.40 14.00 15.64
CA GLN A 74 1.67 14.10 14.20
C GLN A 74 3.16 13.99 13.83
N GLN A 75 4.06 14.40 14.73
CA GLN A 75 5.52 14.32 14.55
C GLN A 75 6.09 12.93 14.84
N ASP A 76 5.30 12.03 15.44
CA ASP A 76 5.73 10.67 15.78
C ASP A 76 5.71 9.79 14.52
N THR A 77 6.89 9.60 13.96
CA THR A 77 7.06 8.90 12.67
C THR A 77 6.64 7.44 12.78
N ALA A 78 6.85 6.78 13.93
CA ALA A 78 6.46 5.39 14.11
C ALA A 78 4.93 5.24 14.16
N VAL A 79 4.23 6.14 14.84
CA VAL A 79 2.76 6.17 14.85
C VAL A 79 2.21 6.41 13.45
N ARG A 80 2.78 7.40 12.73
CA ARG A 80 2.38 7.73 11.37
C ARG A 80 2.60 6.58 10.38
N GLU A 81 3.71 5.86 10.50
CA GLU A 81 3.97 4.66 9.72
C GLU A 81 2.90 3.59 9.95
N GLN A 82 2.51 3.35 11.21
CA GLN A 82 1.44 2.38 11.51
C GLN A 82 0.10 2.84 10.94
N LEU A 83 -0.22 4.14 10.99
CA LEU A 83 -1.43 4.67 10.35
C LEU A 83 -1.42 4.40 8.85
N ALA A 84 -0.33 4.70 8.15
CA ALA A 84 -0.21 4.47 6.72
C ALA A 84 -0.38 2.97 6.37
N LYS A 85 0.22 2.07 7.15
CA LYS A 85 0.04 0.62 7.01
C LYS A 85 -1.41 0.20 7.27
N GLY A 86 -2.05 0.74 8.31
CA GLY A 86 -3.44 0.46 8.63
C GLY A 86 -4.42 0.92 7.54
N LEU A 87 -4.20 2.11 6.97
CA LEU A 87 -4.98 2.60 5.84
C LEU A 87 -4.81 1.72 4.61
N PHE A 88 -3.59 1.28 4.29
CA PHE A 88 -3.34 0.36 3.19
C PHE A 88 -4.02 -1.00 3.41
N ASN A 89 -3.90 -1.59 4.60
CA ASN A 89 -4.58 -2.85 4.92
C ASN A 89 -6.11 -2.72 4.76
N ALA A 90 -6.71 -1.67 5.33
CA ALA A 90 -8.14 -1.43 5.19
C ALA A 90 -8.56 -1.18 3.73
N LEU A 91 -7.69 -0.56 2.92
CA LEU A 91 -7.92 -0.35 1.50
C LEU A 91 -7.89 -1.67 0.73
N HIS A 92 -6.92 -2.53 1.02
CA HIS A 92 -6.84 -3.88 0.47
C HIS A 92 -8.10 -4.69 0.82
N ASP A 93 -8.54 -4.64 2.08
CA ASP A 93 -9.68 -5.41 2.58
C ASP A 93 -11.04 -4.83 2.18
N ALA A 94 -11.08 -3.59 1.67
CA ALA A 94 -12.31 -3.01 1.13
C ALA A 94 -12.86 -3.81 -0.06
N GLY A 95 -12.00 -4.56 -0.77
CA GLY A 95 -12.41 -5.47 -1.85
C GLY A 95 -13.25 -4.76 -2.91
N ALA A 96 -14.50 -5.20 -3.10
CA ALA A 96 -15.43 -4.64 -4.07
C ALA A 96 -16.10 -3.33 -3.64
N ASP A 97 -15.93 -2.89 -2.38
CA ASP A 97 -16.43 -1.60 -1.90
C ASP A 97 -15.55 -0.45 -2.45
N THR A 98 -15.88 -0.03 -3.67
CA THR A 98 -15.14 0.99 -4.41
C THR A 98 -15.19 2.35 -3.73
N GLN A 99 -16.26 2.68 -3.02
CA GLN A 99 -16.40 3.94 -2.29
C GLN A 99 -15.46 3.96 -1.09
N ARG A 100 -15.45 2.90 -0.28
CA ARG A 100 -14.53 2.76 0.86
C ARG A 100 -13.08 2.73 0.40
N ALA A 101 -12.75 1.95 -0.62
CA ALA A 101 -11.41 1.89 -1.18
C ALA A 101 -10.93 3.27 -1.67
N SER A 102 -11.79 4.02 -2.36
CA SER A 102 -11.47 5.37 -2.85
C SER A 102 -11.26 6.37 -1.71
N SER A 103 -12.07 6.28 -0.66
CA SER A 103 -11.92 7.11 0.54
C SER A 103 -10.60 6.84 1.27
N LEU A 104 -10.24 5.57 1.46
CA LEU A 104 -9.00 5.18 2.13
C LEU A 104 -7.76 5.56 1.31
N LEU A 105 -7.83 5.41 -0.02
CA LEU A 105 -6.76 5.86 -0.91
C LEU A 105 -6.61 7.38 -0.87
N HIS A 106 -7.73 8.12 -0.84
CA HIS A 106 -7.68 9.57 -0.69
C HIS A 106 -7.03 9.99 0.64
N GLU A 107 -7.33 9.29 1.73
CA GLU A 107 -6.69 9.55 3.02
C GLU A 107 -5.17 9.29 2.99
N LEU A 108 -4.73 8.19 2.36
CA LEU A 108 -3.30 7.94 2.12
C LEU A 108 -2.63 9.04 1.30
N ARG A 109 -3.32 9.57 0.27
CA ARG A 109 -2.83 10.70 -0.53
C ARG A 109 -2.64 11.94 0.34
N THR A 110 -3.63 12.27 1.18
CA THR A 110 -3.55 13.40 2.10
C THR A 110 -2.37 13.24 3.04
N LEU A 111 -2.24 12.07 3.69
CA LEU A 111 -1.15 11.78 4.61
C LEU A 111 0.24 11.91 3.94
N ALA A 112 0.40 11.36 2.73
CA ALA A 112 1.65 11.47 1.97
C ALA A 112 1.93 12.91 1.50
N SER A 113 0.89 13.71 1.23
CA SER A 113 1.04 15.10 0.81
C SER A 113 1.51 16.00 1.97
N GLU A 114 1.07 15.71 3.19
CA GLU A 114 1.50 16.37 4.42
C GLU A 114 2.94 15.94 4.80
N TRP A 115 3.26 14.65 4.63
CA TRP A 115 4.52 14.05 5.06
C TRP A 115 5.36 13.54 3.89
N GLN A 116 5.65 14.41 2.93
CA GLN A 116 6.25 14.02 1.64
C GLN A 116 7.62 13.33 1.79
N GLN A 117 8.40 13.70 2.81
CA GLN A 117 9.71 13.13 3.10
C GLN A 117 9.64 11.77 3.82
N ASP A 118 8.46 11.38 4.32
CA ASP A 118 8.28 10.11 4.99
C ASP A 118 8.19 8.97 3.97
N THR A 119 9.28 8.21 3.90
CA THR A 119 9.40 7.07 2.98
C THR A 119 8.39 5.98 3.27
N ALA A 120 8.11 5.70 4.55
CA ALA A 120 7.17 4.64 4.90
C ALA A 120 5.74 5.01 4.48
N VAL A 121 5.33 6.27 4.68
CA VAL A 121 4.03 6.77 4.20
C VAL A 121 3.95 6.73 2.67
N ARG A 122 5.01 7.19 1.99
CA ARG A 122 5.09 7.19 0.53
C ARG A 122 4.98 5.79 -0.06
N GLU A 123 5.67 4.80 0.51
CA GLU A 123 5.58 3.41 0.09
C GLU A 123 4.15 2.87 0.23
N GLN A 124 3.43 3.19 1.32
CA GLN A 124 2.05 2.74 1.50
C GLN A 124 1.09 3.42 0.50
N LEU A 125 1.30 4.70 0.16
CA LEU A 125 0.57 5.33 -0.94
C LEU A 125 0.83 4.62 -2.27
N ALA A 126 2.09 4.31 -2.59
CA ALA A 126 2.44 3.61 -3.82
C ALA A 126 1.77 2.21 -3.88
N LYS A 127 1.79 1.47 -2.76
CA LYS A 127 1.09 0.18 -2.64
C LYS A 127 -0.42 0.33 -2.82
N GLY A 128 -1.02 1.36 -2.23
CA GLY A 128 -2.44 1.68 -2.38
C GLY A 128 -2.82 1.99 -3.82
N LEU A 129 -2.02 2.79 -4.54
CA LEU A 129 -2.22 3.10 -5.96
C LEU A 129 -2.07 1.85 -6.82
N PHE A 130 -1.04 1.04 -6.59
CA PHE A 130 -0.85 -0.23 -7.28
C PHE A 130 -2.04 -1.18 -7.07
N ASN A 131 -2.52 -1.32 -5.83
CA ASN A 131 -3.70 -2.14 -5.55
C ASN A 131 -4.95 -1.59 -6.27
N ALA A 132 -5.11 -0.27 -6.35
CA ALA A 132 -6.20 0.35 -7.09
C ALA A 132 -6.09 0.10 -8.61
N VAL A 133 -4.87 0.09 -9.19
CA VAL A 133 -4.65 -0.33 -10.59
C VAL A 133 -5.06 -1.80 -10.77
N ASN A 134 -4.66 -2.66 -9.83
CA ASN A 134 -5.07 -4.06 -9.82
C ASN A 134 -6.58 -4.23 -9.67
N ASN A 135 -7.30 -3.29 -9.07
CA ASN A 135 -8.76 -3.33 -8.92
C ASN A 135 -9.53 -2.56 -10.02
N ALA A 136 -8.84 -1.84 -10.91
CA ALA A 136 -9.48 -1.10 -12.00
C ALA A 136 -10.12 -2.03 -13.06
N GLY A 137 -9.77 -3.32 -13.07
CA GLY A 137 -10.33 -4.30 -14.00
C GLY A 137 -10.08 -3.91 -15.46
N ALA A 138 -11.16 -3.81 -16.25
CA ALA A 138 -11.12 -3.42 -17.66
C ALA A 138 -11.23 -1.90 -17.90
N ASP A 139 -11.32 -1.09 -16.84
CA ASP A 139 -11.37 0.37 -16.91
C ASP A 139 -9.95 0.93 -17.12
N THR A 140 -9.53 1.00 -18.39
CA THR A 140 -8.19 1.44 -18.78
C THR A 140 -7.95 2.92 -18.52
N GLN A 141 -9.01 3.74 -18.52
CA GLN A 141 -8.92 5.16 -18.17
C GLN A 141 -8.61 5.34 -16.68
N ARG A 142 -9.31 4.60 -15.81
CA ARG A 142 -9.02 4.61 -14.38
C ARG A 142 -7.64 4.05 -14.07
N ALA A 143 -7.23 2.96 -14.74
CA ALA A 143 -5.90 2.39 -14.58
C ALA A 143 -4.82 3.41 -14.96
N ASP A 144 -4.96 4.09 -16.10
CA ASP A 144 -3.97 5.08 -16.53
C ASP A 144 -3.90 6.30 -15.60
N ALA A 145 -5.04 6.77 -15.07
CA ALA A 145 -5.04 7.86 -14.08
C ALA A 145 -4.27 7.49 -12.80
N LEU A 146 -4.46 6.27 -12.29
CA LEU A 146 -3.75 5.77 -11.11
C LEU A 146 -2.25 5.54 -11.41
N LEU A 147 -1.92 5.04 -12.60
CA LEU A 147 -0.54 4.93 -13.06
C LEU A 147 0.11 6.30 -13.21
N HIS A 148 -0.61 7.33 -13.67
CA HIS A 148 -0.12 8.69 -13.74
C HIS A 148 0.30 9.24 -12.35
N GLU A 149 -0.47 8.92 -11.31
CA GLU A 149 -0.09 9.26 -9.94
C GLU A 149 1.18 8.52 -9.49
N LEU A 150 1.30 7.22 -9.79
CA LEU A 150 2.52 6.45 -9.52
C LEU A 150 3.74 6.98 -10.28
N ARG A 151 3.57 7.36 -11.56
CA ARG A 151 4.60 8.02 -12.38
C ARG A 151 5.08 9.30 -11.73
N THR A 152 4.14 10.12 -11.25
CA THR A 152 4.45 11.38 -10.56
C THR A 152 5.25 11.10 -9.29
N LEU A 153 4.87 10.08 -8.52
CA LEU A 153 5.57 9.69 -7.30
C LEU A 153 6.98 9.18 -7.59
N ALA A 154 7.15 8.27 -8.56
CA ALA A 154 8.43 7.72 -8.99
C ALA A 154 9.36 8.81 -9.55
N SER A 155 8.83 9.73 -10.35
CA SER A 155 9.60 10.84 -10.94
C SER A 155 10.10 11.82 -9.88
N LYS A 156 9.30 12.06 -8.84
CA LYS A 156 9.67 12.92 -7.72
C LYS A 156 10.70 12.26 -6.79
N TRP A 157 10.61 10.95 -6.60
CA TRP A 157 11.46 10.17 -5.70
C TRP A 157 12.27 9.14 -6.47
N GLN A 158 13.14 9.62 -7.37
CA GLN A 158 13.85 8.76 -8.32
C GLN A 158 14.72 7.67 -7.67
N GLN A 159 15.17 7.88 -6.43
CA GLN A 159 15.99 6.93 -5.68
C GLN A 159 15.15 5.87 -4.93
N ASP A 160 13.82 6.01 -4.93
CA ASP A 160 12.91 5.08 -4.27
C ASP A 160 12.59 3.91 -5.20
N THR A 161 13.40 2.87 -5.11
CA THR A 161 13.26 1.65 -5.91
C THR A 161 11.90 0.99 -5.69
N ALA A 162 11.38 0.97 -4.45
CA ALA A 162 10.10 0.35 -4.15
C ALA A 162 8.94 1.04 -4.89
N VAL A 163 8.94 2.37 -4.95
CA VAL A 163 7.94 3.12 -5.74
C VAL A 163 8.07 2.83 -7.24
N ARG A 164 9.30 2.75 -7.77
CA ARG A 164 9.52 2.41 -9.19
C ARG A 164 9.10 0.99 -9.54
N GLU A 165 9.39 0.02 -8.70
CA GLU A 165 8.98 -1.38 -8.88
C GLU A 165 7.45 -1.51 -8.87
N LEU A 166 6.76 -0.76 -8.00
CA LEU A 166 5.30 -0.70 -7.99
C LEU A 166 4.71 -0.05 -9.25
N LEU A 167 5.37 0.98 -9.80
CA LEU A 167 5.00 1.55 -11.09
C LEU A 167 5.18 0.51 -12.21
N ALA A 168 6.34 -0.16 -12.27
CA ALA A 168 6.62 -1.20 -13.26
C ALA A 168 5.61 -2.34 -13.20
N GLY A 169 5.29 -2.82 -12.00
CA GLY A 169 4.27 -3.85 -11.78
C GLY A 169 2.88 -3.38 -12.20
N GLY A 170 2.54 -2.12 -11.92
CA GLY A 170 1.29 -1.51 -12.35
C GLY A 170 1.16 -1.45 -13.88
N LEU A 171 2.21 -1.01 -14.57
CA LEU A 171 2.28 -0.99 -16.04
C LEU A 171 2.12 -2.40 -16.62
N ALA A 172 2.79 -3.39 -16.04
CA ALA A 172 2.69 -4.79 -16.45
C ALA A 172 1.26 -5.34 -16.29
N ILE A 173 0.61 -5.09 -15.15
CA ILE A 173 -0.77 -5.54 -14.89
C ILE A 173 -1.75 -4.87 -15.86
N ALA A 174 -1.62 -3.55 -16.04
CA ALA A 174 -2.48 -2.81 -16.96
C ALA A 174 -2.33 -3.34 -18.38
N MET A 175 -1.09 -3.51 -18.86
CA MET A 175 -0.78 -4.10 -20.16
C MET A 175 -1.41 -5.49 -20.33
N LEU A 176 -1.14 -6.41 -19.40
CA LEU A 176 -1.63 -7.79 -19.48
C LEU A 176 -3.16 -7.86 -19.54
N ARG A 177 -3.86 -6.86 -18.99
CA ARG A 177 -5.32 -6.76 -19.02
C ARG A 177 -5.88 -6.06 -20.24
N ALA A 178 -5.13 -5.11 -20.80
CA ALA A 178 -5.54 -4.44 -22.03
C ALA A 178 -5.31 -5.28 -23.27
N VAL A 179 -4.43 -6.29 -23.26
CA VAL A 179 -4.28 -7.20 -24.41
C VAL A 179 -5.62 -7.83 -24.77
N SER A 180 -6.07 -7.65 -26.01
CA SER A 180 -7.44 -8.02 -26.38
C SER A 180 -7.65 -8.27 -27.87
N ALA A 181 -8.89 -8.63 -28.22
CA ALA A 181 -9.35 -8.74 -29.61
C ALA A 181 -9.73 -7.39 -30.27
N THR A 182 -9.61 -6.25 -29.58
CA THR A 182 -9.88 -4.92 -30.17
C THR A 182 -8.59 -4.10 -30.34
N PRO A 183 -8.44 -3.39 -31.48
CA PRO A 183 -7.22 -2.62 -31.78
C PRO A 183 -6.85 -1.55 -30.75
N ARG A 184 -7.86 -0.83 -30.23
CA ARG A 184 -7.63 0.24 -29.22
C ARG A 184 -6.92 -0.29 -27.98
N ARG A 185 -7.30 -1.48 -27.55
CA ARG A 185 -6.79 -2.10 -26.34
C ARG A 185 -5.35 -2.61 -26.55
N ASP A 186 -5.03 -3.04 -27.77
CA ASP A 186 -3.64 -3.32 -28.16
C ASP A 186 -2.78 -2.05 -28.19
N GLU A 187 -3.32 -0.91 -28.62
CA GLU A 187 -2.63 0.39 -28.51
C GLU A 187 -2.33 0.76 -27.06
N GLU A 188 -3.32 0.61 -26.15
CA GLU A 188 -3.16 0.86 -24.71
C GLU A 188 -2.11 -0.08 -24.09
N ALA A 189 -2.14 -1.37 -24.43
CA ALA A 189 -1.14 -2.34 -23.99
C ALA A 189 0.27 -2.00 -24.51
N ASN A 190 0.39 -1.65 -25.79
CA ASN A 190 1.67 -1.26 -26.40
C ASN A 190 2.23 0.03 -25.78
N MET A 191 1.37 0.97 -25.42
CA MET A 191 1.75 2.19 -24.70
C MET A 191 2.39 1.86 -23.34
N TRP A 192 1.73 1.05 -22.50
CA TRP A 192 2.28 0.68 -21.20
C TRP A 192 3.53 -0.20 -21.31
N LEU A 193 3.63 -1.06 -22.32
CA LEU A 193 4.86 -1.82 -22.61
C LEU A 193 6.02 -0.90 -23.00
N ALA A 194 5.76 0.09 -23.86
CA ALA A 194 6.77 1.04 -24.30
C ALA A 194 7.30 1.84 -23.10
N GLU A 195 6.43 2.21 -22.18
CA GLU A 195 6.82 2.87 -20.94
C GLU A 195 7.62 1.96 -20.00
N LEU A 196 7.20 0.71 -19.80
CA LEU A 196 7.96 -0.25 -18.99
C LEU A 196 9.37 -0.47 -19.56
N ARG A 197 9.51 -0.50 -20.90
CA ARG A 197 10.81 -0.53 -21.59
C ARG A 197 11.64 0.73 -21.36
N ASP A 198 11.03 1.91 -21.39
CA ASP A 198 11.72 3.17 -21.09
C ASP A 198 12.19 3.22 -19.63
N LEU A 199 11.36 2.78 -18.69
CA LEU A 199 11.70 2.70 -17.28
C LEU A 199 12.89 1.76 -17.05
N ALA A 200 12.88 0.55 -17.63
CA ALA A 200 14.01 -0.37 -17.54
C ALA A 200 15.29 0.17 -18.20
N ARG A 201 15.15 0.89 -19.32
CA ARG A 201 16.30 1.50 -20.02
C ARG A 201 16.91 2.66 -19.22
N THR A 202 16.09 3.46 -18.56
CA THR A 202 16.54 4.63 -17.79
C THR A 202 17.05 4.28 -16.39
N GLN A 203 16.70 3.08 -15.88
CA GLN A 203 17.13 2.55 -14.58
C GLN A 203 17.74 1.14 -14.75
N PRO A 204 18.85 0.99 -15.48
CA PRO A 204 19.43 -0.33 -15.80
C PRO A 204 19.90 -1.12 -14.58
N GLU A 205 20.17 -0.45 -13.46
CA GLU A 205 20.54 -1.06 -12.18
C GLU A 205 19.36 -1.60 -11.37
N ASP A 206 18.13 -1.23 -11.73
CA ASP A 206 16.91 -1.68 -11.05
C ASP A 206 16.53 -3.10 -11.52
N GLN A 207 17.03 -4.09 -10.79
CA GLN A 207 16.76 -5.49 -11.08
C GLN A 207 15.27 -5.83 -11.00
N GLY A 208 14.51 -5.18 -10.12
CA GLY A 208 13.07 -5.41 -9.98
C GLY A 208 12.32 -5.00 -11.24
N VAL A 209 12.57 -3.79 -11.74
CA VAL A 209 12.01 -3.30 -13.01
C VAL A 209 12.41 -4.20 -14.18
N ALA A 210 13.69 -4.60 -14.26
CA ALA A 210 14.18 -5.48 -15.32
C ALA A 210 13.51 -6.87 -15.29
N GLN A 211 13.31 -7.46 -14.11
CA GLN A 211 12.62 -8.73 -13.93
C GLN A 211 11.15 -8.64 -14.35
N ILE A 212 10.47 -7.54 -14.00
CA ILE A 212 9.08 -7.32 -14.40
C ILE A 212 8.96 -7.21 -15.93
N LEU A 213 9.87 -6.46 -16.58
CA LEU A 213 9.90 -6.38 -18.04
C LEU A 213 10.17 -7.75 -18.67
N ALA A 214 11.13 -8.52 -18.15
CA ALA A 214 11.44 -9.86 -18.66
C ALA A 214 10.22 -10.80 -18.54
N PHE A 215 9.52 -10.78 -17.41
CA PHE A 215 8.29 -11.56 -17.20
C PHE A 215 7.19 -11.19 -18.22
N VAL A 216 7.03 -9.90 -18.50
CA VAL A 216 6.06 -9.44 -19.50
C VAL A 216 6.47 -9.93 -20.89
N LEU A 217 7.73 -9.75 -21.30
CA LEU A 217 8.20 -10.15 -22.63
C LEU A 217 8.11 -11.67 -22.87
N ASP A 218 8.36 -12.49 -21.84
CA ASP A 218 8.20 -13.95 -21.90
C ASP A 218 6.76 -14.34 -22.25
N ARG A 219 5.77 -13.69 -21.63
CA ARG A 219 4.35 -13.93 -21.92
C ARG A 219 3.86 -13.43 -23.29
N PHE A 220 4.63 -12.56 -23.94
CA PHE A 220 4.31 -11.99 -25.26
C PHE A 220 5.21 -12.51 -26.38
N SER A 221 6.18 -13.37 -26.06
CA SER A 221 6.93 -14.08 -27.08
C SER A 221 6.01 -15.15 -27.69
N PRO A 222 5.88 -15.23 -29.03
CA PRO A 222 5.17 -16.35 -29.63
C PRO A 222 5.85 -17.64 -29.15
N PRO A 223 5.10 -18.71 -28.80
CA PRO A 223 5.71 -20.00 -28.55
C PRO A 223 6.51 -20.37 -29.82
N ASP A 224 7.78 -20.74 -29.64
CA ASP A 224 8.68 -21.11 -30.74
C ASP A 224 7.91 -21.92 -31.79
N GLU A 225 7.79 -21.38 -33.01
CA GLU A 225 7.31 -22.14 -34.17
C GLU A 225 8.40 -23.17 -34.51
N GLY A 226 8.36 -24.31 -33.83
CA GLY A 226 9.14 -25.52 -34.12
C GLY A 226 8.43 -26.44 -35.11
#